data_AF-A0A4U9HQQ4-F1
#
_entry.id   AF-A0A4U9HQQ4-F1
#
_cell.length_a   1.000
_cell.length_b   1.000
_cell.length_c   1.000
_cell.angle_alpha   90.00
_cell.angle_beta   90.00
_cell.angle_gamma   90.00
#
_symmetry.space_group_name_H-M   'P 1'
#
loop_
_entity.id
_entity.type
_entity.pdbx_description
1 polymer ?
#
loop_
_entity_poly.entity_id
_entity_poly.type
_entity_poly.pdbx_seq_one_letter_code
_entity_poly.pdbx_strand_id
1 'polypeptide(L)'
;MTATITDKSGAVIRTIDIGELKAGVHTFTWDGTQTDGSTAPNGSYNVAISASSGSTQLVAQPLQFAMVQGVIRSGGGNTLDLGTYGTTTLDEVRQII
;
A
#
# COMPACT_ATOMS: atom_id res chain seq x y z
N MET A 1 13.97 -1.88 5.60
CA MET A 1 12.63 -2.33 5.16
C MET A 1 12.59 -2.29 3.64
N THR A 2 11.99 -3.29 3.02
CA THR A 2 11.97 -3.41 1.56
C THR A 2 10.53 -3.52 1.07
N ALA A 3 10.21 -2.80 -0.01
CA ALA A 3 8.98 -2.95 -0.76
C ALA A 3 9.26 -3.65 -2.10
N THR A 4 8.54 -4.71 -2.37
CA THR A 4 8.58 -5.44 -3.64
C THR A 4 7.31 -5.14 -4.41
N ILE A 5 7.46 -4.63 -5.64
CA ILE A 5 6.35 -4.28 -6.52
C ILE A 5 6.23 -5.35 -7.60
N THR A 6 5.03 -5.93 -7.72
CA THR A 6 4.72 -6.94 -8.72
C THR A 6 3.60 -6.50 -9.65
N ASP A 7 3.68 -6.95 -10.90
CA ASP A 7 2.61 -6.77 -11.87
C ASP A 7 1.48 -7.80 -11.70
N LYS A 8 0.47 -7.72 -12.56
CA LYS A 8 -0.69 -8.65 -12.56
C LYS A 8 -0.34 -10.11 -12.83
N SER A 9 0.83 -10.39 -13.42
CA SER A 9 1.32 -11.76 -13.65
C SER A 9 2.09 -12.31 -12.44
N GLY A 10 2.36 -11.46 -11.44
CA GLY A 10 3.19 -11.78 -10.29
C GLY A 10 4.69 -11.54 -10.53
N ALA A 11 5.07 -11.00 -11.69
CA ALA A 11 6.47 -10.69 -11.97
C ALA A 11 6.93 -9.47 -11.15
N VAL A 12 8.10 -9.59 -10.52
CA VAL A 12 8.72 -8.48 -9.80
C VAL A 12 9.26 -7.48 -10.81
N ILE A 13 8.72 -6.26 -10.78
CA ILE A 13 9.14 -5.18 -11.68
C ILE A 13 10.06 -4.18 -11.00
N ARG A 14 9.97 -4.06 -9.67
CA ARG A 14 10.77 -3.13 -8.87
C ARG A 14 10.91 -3.63 -7.43
N THR A 15 12.10 -3.46 -6.88
CA THR A 15 12.37 -3.60 -5.45
C THR A 15 12.90 -2.26 -4.93
N ILE A 16 12.32 -1.75 -3.85
CA ILE A 16 12.67 -0.47 -3.25
C ILE A 16 13.18 -0.73 -1.83
N ASP A 17 14.41 -0.30 -1.55
CA ASP A 17 14.90 -0.22 -0.18
C ASP A 17 14.42 1.10 0.46
N ILE A 18 13.50 0.98 1.42
CA ILE A 18 12.95 2.11 2.17
C ILE A 18 13.88 2.47 3.33
N GLY A 19 14.81 1.59 3.71
CA GLY A 19 15.71 1.80 4.84
C GLY A 19 15.06 1.55 6.20
N GLU A 20 15.63 2.17 7.23
CA GLU A 20 15.19 2.02 8.61
C GLU A 20 14.01 2.93 8.93
N LEU A 21 12.97 2.38 9.57
CA LEU A 21 11.84 3.14 10.08
C LEU A 21 11.56 2.76 11.54
N LYS A 22 11.09 3.74 12.31
CA LYS A 22 10.54 3.49 13.65
C LYS A 22 9.17 2.84 13.56
N ALA A 23 8.69 2.24 14.65
CA ALA A 23 7.31 1.77 14.74
C ALA A 23 6.31 2.91 14.46
N GLY A 24 5.25 2.62 13.72
CA GLY A 24 4.21 3.59 13.35
C GLY A 24 3.73 3.41 11.91
N VAL A 25 2.91 4.35 11.46
CA VAL A 25 2.42 4.43 10.08
C VAL A 25 3.40 5.26 9.26
N HIS A 26 3.79 4.73 8.10
CA HIS A 26 4.65 5.42 7.15
C HIS A 26 4.07 5.27 5.75
N THR A 27 4.25 6.29 4.94
CA THR A 27 3.87 6.29 3.52
C THR A 27 5.10 6.46 2.65
N PHE A 28 5.06 5.86 1.47
CA PHE A 28 6.07 6.06 0.44
C PHE A 28 5.38 6.11 -0.92
N THR A 29 6.02 6.77 -1.88
CA THR A 29 5.55 6.88 -3.25
C THR A 29 6.57 6.23 -4.16
N TRP A 30 6.12 5.27 -4.96
CA TRP A 30 6.91 4.75 -6.06
C TRP A 30 6.82 5.71 -7.26
N ASP A 31 7.96 5.98 -7.89
CA ASP A 31 8.09 6.86 -9.05
C ASP A 31 7.53 6.28 -10.36
N GLY A 32 7.01 5.04 -10.35
CA GLY A 32 6.47 4.37 -11.52
C GLY A 32 7.53 3.80 -12.46
N THR A 33 8.78 3.66 -12.02
CA THR A 33 9.87 3.09 -12.84
C THR A 33 10.20 1.64 -12.47
N GLN A 34 10.50 0.84 -13.47
CA GLN A 34 10.95 -0.55 -13.34
C GLN A 34 12.42 -0.60 -12.91
N THR A 35 12.93 -1.81 -12.64
CA THR A 35 14.32 -2.04 -12.22
C THR A 35 15.34 -1.64 -13.30
N ASP A 36 14.96 -1.73 -14.57
CA ASP A 36 15.79 -1.31 -15.71
C ASP A 36 15.75 0.20 -15.99
N GLY A 37 15.00 0.97 -15.19
CA GLY A 37 14.83 2.42 -15.34
C GLY A 37 13.75 2.83 -16.34
N SER A 38 13.10 1.89 -17.04
CA SER A 38 11.98 2.18 -17.92
C SER A 38 10.72 2.54 -17.11
N THR A 39 9.79 3.29 -17.71
CA THR A 39 8.48 3.56 -17.11
C THR A 39 7.65 2.27 -17.11
N ALA A 40 7.07 1.94 -15.95
CA ALA A 40 6.12 0.85 -15.85
C ALA A 40 4.85 1.20 -16.64
N PRO A 41 4.27 0.25 -17.40
CA PRO A 41 3.04 0.49 -18.15
C PRO A 41 1.88 0.97 -17.26
N ASN A 42 0.90 1.66 -17.84
CA ASN A 42 -0.31 2.01 -17.11
C ASN A 42 -1.03 0.72 -16.66
N GLY A 43 -1.33 0.62 -15.36
CA GLY A 43 -1.98 -0.56 -14.80
C GLY A 43 -1.98 -0.58 -13.29
N SER A 44 -2.56 -1.66 -12.74
CA SER A 44 -2.54 -1.97 -11.32
C SER A 44 -1.33 -2.82 -10.98
N TYR A 45 -0.75 -2.55 -9.81
CA TYR A 45 0.42 -3.24 -9.27
C TYR A 45 0.15 -3.62 -7.82
N ASN A 46 0.81 -4.68 -7.36
CA ASN A 46 0.76 -5.10 -5.97
C ASN A 46 2.06 -4.74 -5.26
N VAL A 47 1.97 -4.48 -3.96
CA VAL A 47 3.11 -4.18 -3.10
C VAL A 47 3.16 -5.20 -1.97
N ALA A 48 4.31 -5.87 -1.83
CA ALA A 48 4.64 -6.68 -0.67
C ALA A 48 5.71 -5.98 0.18
N ILE A 49 5.56 -5.99 1.49
CA ILE A 49 6.50 -5.36 2.43
C ILE A 49 7.24 -6.44 3.22
N SER A 50 8.56 -6.31 3.28
CA SER A 50 9.42 -7.08 4.18
C SER A 50 10.09 -6.14 5.18
N ALA A 51 9.88 -6.41 6.47
CA ALA A 51 10.46 -5.66 7.58
C ALA A 51 11.18 -6.61 8.53
N SER A 52 12.32 -6.17 9.05
CA SER A 52 13.09 -6.88 10.07
C SER A 52 13.78 -5.90 11.01
N SER A 53 14.10 -6.37 12.21
CA SER A 53 15.01 -5.69 13.15
C SER A 53 16.14 -6.66 13.48
N GLY A 54 17.36 -6.33 13.03
CA GLY A 54 18.46 -7.30 13.00
C GLY A 54 18.09 -8.53 12.17
N SER A 55 18.22 -9.72 12.75
CA SER A 55 17.83 -10.99 12.13
C SER A 55 16.36 -11.39 12.35
N THR A 56 15.60 -10.61 13.13
CA THR A 56 14.20 -10.94 13.45
C THR A 56 13.27 -10.32 12.43
N GLN A 57 12.49 -11.15 11.74
CA GLN A 57 11.44 -10.68 10.83
C GLN A 57 10.28 -10.09 11.64
N LEU A 58 9.72 -8.99 11.15
CA LEU A 58 8.58 -8.31 11.75
C LEU A 58 7.36 -8.48 10.85
N VAL A 59 6.18 -8.51 11.47
CA VAL A 59 4.91 -8.41 10.75
C VAL A 59 4.74 -6.96 10.29
N ALA A 60 4.61 -6.75 8.99
CA ALA A 60 4.30 -5.44 8.40
C ALA A 60 2.94 -5.52 7.71
N GLN A 61 2.05 -4.57 8.01
CA GLN A 61 0.77 -4.45 7.33
C GLN A 61 0.93 -3.50 6.13
N PRO A 62 0.84 -4.00 4.88
CA PRO A 62 0.85 -3.11 3.73
C PRO A 62 -0.40 -2.24 3.72
N LEU A 63 -0.24 -0.98 3.34
CA LEU A 63 -1.31 -0.02 3.17
C LEU A 63 -1.40 0.37 1.70
N GLN A 64 -2.61 0.70 1.25
CA GLN A 64 -2.82 1.22 -0.09
C GLN A 64 -3.61 2.51 -0.06
N PHE A 65 -3.39 3.32 -1.09
CA PHE A 65 -4.13 4.55 -1.30
C PHE A 65 -5.49 4.25 -1.90
N ALA A 66 -6.53 4.88 -1.37
CA ALA A 66 -7.87 4.84 -1.95
C ALA A 66 -8.55 6.20 -1.78
N MET A 67 -9.22 6.66 -2.84
CA MET A 67 -9.94 7.93 -2.84
C MET A 67 -11.35 7.72 -2.29
N VAL A 68 -11.74 8.53 -1.30
CA VAL A 68 -13.10 8.53 -0.78
C VAL A 68 -14.04 9.16 -1.81
N GLN A 69 -15.06 8.40 -2.22
CA GLN A 69 -16.08 8.83 -3.16
C GLN A 69 -17.38 9.25 -2.46
N GLY A 70 -17.60 8.74 -1.24
CA GLY A 70 -18.79 9.07 -0.46
C GLY A 70 -18.79 8.47 0.94
N VAL A 71 -19.92 8.68 1.64
CA VAL A 71 -20.19 8.11 2.95
C VAL A 71 -21.51 7.35 2.88
N ILE A 72 -21.52 6.10 3.30
CA ILE A 72 -22.70 5.25 3.38
C ILE A 72 -23.12 5.16 4.84
N ARG A 73 -24.39 5.44 5.11
CA ARG A 73 -25.00 5.29 6.44
C ARG A 73 -25.86 4.03 6.45
N SER A 74 -25.64 3.15 7.42
CA SER A 74 -26.41 1.91 7.58
C SER A 74 -26.77 1.67 9.05
N GLY A 75 -27.59 0.66 9.32
CA GLY A 75 -27.93 0.26 10.70
C GLY A 75 -26.71 -0.18 11.53
N GLY A 76 -25.59 -0.55 10.89
CA GLY A 76 -24.34 -0.94 11.55
C GLY A 76 -23.34 0.21 11.75
N GLY A 77 -23.68 1.44 11.37
CA GLY A 77 -22.79 2.61 11.44
C GLY A 77 -22.48 3.21 10.06
N ASN A 78 -21.57 4.19 10.07
CA ASN A 78 -21.12 4.89 8.87
C ASN A 78 -19.87 4.23 8.28
N THR A 79 -19.85 4.03 6.97
CA THR A 79 -18.67 3.56 6.23
C THR A 79 -18.28 4.56 5.14
N LEU A 80 -17.00 4.57 4.78
CA LEU A 80 -16.49 5.30 3.63
C LEU A 80 -16.61 4.42 2.38
N ASP A 81 -17.11 5.01 1.30
CA ASP A 81 -17.12 4.38 -0.03
C ASP A 81 -15.82 4.76 -0.75
N LEU A 82 -15.04 3.73 -1.12
CA LEU A 82 -13.76 3.83 -1.80
C LEU A 82 -13.87 3.36 -3.28
N GLY A 83 -15.10 3.23 -3.80
CA GLY A 83 -15.40 2.84 -5.16
C GLY A 83 -14.99 1.41 -5.48
N THR A 84 -14.08 1.23 -6.44
CA THR A 84 -13.60 -0.10 -6.83
C THR A 84 -12.91 -0.85 -5.70
N TYR A 85 -12.42 -0.13 -4.68
CA TYR A 85 -11.81 -0.73 -3.50
C TYR A 85 -12.85 -1.21 -2.46
N GLY A 86 -14.13 -0.89 -2.65
CA GLY A 86 -15.21 -1.27 -1.75
C GLY A 86 -15.43 -0.25 -0.63
N THR A 87 -15.82 -0.72 0.54
CA THR A 87 -16.13 0.14 1.69
C THR A 87 -15.23 -0.18 2.88
N THR A 88 -14.97 0.82 3.73
CA THR A 88 -14.19 0.65 4.97
C THR A 88 -14.77 1.52 6.08
N THR A 89 -14.40 1.24 7.33
CA THR A 89 -14.75 2.08 8.48
C THR A 89 -13.64 3.09 8.77
N LEU A 90 -13.95 4.17 9.49
CA LEU A 90 -12.95 5.21 9.79
C LEU A 90 -11.82 4.70 10.70
N ASP A 91 -12.08 3.72 11.55
CA ASP A 91 -11.09 3.07 12.42
C ASP A 91 -10.11 2.17 11.66
N GLU A 92 -10.40 1.79 10.42
CA GLU A 92 -9.46 1.09 9.54
C GLU A 92 -8.58 2.05 8.73
N VAL A 93 -8.94 3.33 8.64
CA VAL A 93 -8.16 4.37 7.98
C VAL A 93 -6.89 4.66 8.78
N ARG A 94 -5.73 4.61 8.10
CA ARG A 94 -4.41 4.84 8.74
C ARG A 94 -3.88 6.25 8.56
N GLN A 95 -4.35 6.97 7.54
CA GLN A 95 -3.99 8.36 7.28
C GLN A 95 -5.02 9.02 6.35
N ILE A 96 -5.23 10.33 6.52
CA ILE A 96 -5.98 11.19 5.59
C ILE A 96 -4.97 12.20 5.02
N ILE A 97 -5.03 12.43 3.71
CA ILE A 97 -4.10 13.28 2.95
C ILE A 97 -4.90 14.36 2.23
#